data_AF-A0A1J4JDZ9-F1
#
_entry.id   AF-A0A1J4JDZ9-F1
#
_cell.length_a   1.000
_cell.length_b   1.000
_cell.length_c   1.000
_cell.angle_alpha   90.00
_cell.angle_beta   90.00
_cell.angle_gamma   90.00
#
_symmetry.space_group_name_H-M   'P 1'
#
loop_
_entity.id
_entity.type
_entity.pdbx_description
1 polymer ?
#
loop_
_entity_poly.entity_id
_entity_poly.type
_entity_poly.pdbx_seq_one_letter_code
_entity_poly.pdbx_strand_id
1 'polypeptide(L)'
;MFSTLRQPKELKEIYQFVNHAKYFIDQLKERSKATAAFANDLMALIQQEAPNFALHFGILKQLYLDLSASYLVAYFDQIRVFEDMNDIVARVSVIKRLEQEGTKAFNSYQIANKKYQEIKSKYKSAQSQENQILFDKARIERAKAAEELLNKHNEIKEYQPRFDKFVQNRTSSAWARFALSMEKLSKEEASIMEEISSFCKAIRDNLDNPEILLSKVRQYNESLTANQGPNTFTKSDDKGEVDQISTQKVDQNEKIVANVDKSEPNKRKKSHTKQTSKNTEQHKPKTNFQIEIEVDESMLSPPVSGSYSSDNENDDYDPDDVPNIDINNIDDSFLKDIVSK
;
A
#
# COMPACT_ATOMS: atom_id res chain seq x y z
N MET A 1 -4.55 15.99 -31.86
CA MET A 1 -4.00 14.93 -30.97
C MET A 1 -4.75 14.88 -29.64
N PHE A 2 -5.52 13.82 -29.38
CA PHE A 2 -6.14 13.55 -28.08
C PHE A 2 -5.10 13.59 -26.94
N SER A 3 -5.13 14.65 -26.15
CA SER A 3 -4.50 14.69 -24.84
C SER A 3 -5.14 13.60 -23.99
N THR A 4 -4.52 12.42 -24.00
CA THR A 4 -4.70 11.41 -22.96
C THR A 4 -4.71 12.15 -21.63
N LEU A 5 -5.84 12.06 -20.92
CA LEU A 5 -6.00 12.47 -19.54
C LEU A 5 -4.85 11.86 -18.74
N ARG A 6 -3.70 12.53 -18.74
CA ARG A 6 -2.54 12.15 -17.94
C ARG A 6 -3.12 12.12 -16.55
N GLN A 7 -2.98 10.97 -15.89
CA GLN A 7 -3.23 10.94 -14.46
C GLN A 7 -2.48 12.13 -13.88
N PRO A 8 -3.11 12.94 -13.01
CA PRO A 8 -2.39 13.98 -12.28
C PRO A 8 -1.11 13.34 -11.77
N LYS A 9 0.05 13.99 -11.98
CA LYS A 9 1.36 13.41 -11.64
C LYS A 9 1.34 12.89 -10.20
N GLU A 10 0.61 13.62 -9.36
CA GLU A 10 0.29 13.37 -7.97
C GLU A 10 -0.38 11.99 -7.74
N LEU A 11 -1.31 11.55 -8.60
CA LEU A 11 -1.94 10.23 -8.44
C LEU A 11 -0.97 9.09 -8.78
N LYS A 12 -0.16 9.28 -9.83
CA LYS A 12 0.83 8.27 -10.22
C LYS A 12 1.85 8.08 -9.09
N GLU A 13 2.27 9.18 -8.48
CA GLU A 13 3.18 9.19 -7.33
C GLU A 13 2.56 8.49 -6.12
N ILE A 14 1.29 8.77 -5.77
CA ILE A 14 0.60 8.07 -4.67
C ILE A 14 0.49 6.57 -4.96
N TYR A 15 0.16 6.17 -6.20
CA TYR A 15 0.05 4.75 -6.56
C TYR A 15 1.40 4.04 -6.46
N GLN A 16 2.47 4.67 -6.94
CA GLN A 16 3.83 4.15 -6.80
C GLN A 16 4.24 4.04 -5.33
N PHE A 17 3.94 5.06 -4.53
CA PHE A 17 4.19 5.04 -3.10
C PHE A 17 3.46 3.88 -2.41
N VAL A 18 2.16 3.69 -2.68
CA VAL A 18 1.35 2.61 -2.11
C VAL A 18 1.92 1.24 -2.46
N ASN A 19 2.35 1.04 -3.71
CA ASN A 19 2.98 -0.22 -4.13
C ASN A 19 4.33 -0.47 -3.45
N HIS A 20 5.18 0.56 -3.36
CA HIS A 20 6.46 0.45 -2.66
C HIS A 20 6.26 0.21 -1.15
N ALA A 21 5.32 0.90 -0.52
CA ALA A 21 4.97 0.70 0.88
C ALA A 21 4.56 -0.75 1.14
N LYS A 22 3.69 -1.32 0.28
CA LYS A 22 3.29 -2.73 0.38
C LYS A 22 4.49 -3.67 0.33
N TYR A 23 5.41 -3.44 -0.62
CA TYR A 23 6.62 -4.25 -0.73
C TYR A 23 7.45 -4.22 0.57
N PHE A 24 7.70 -3.04 1.14
CA PHE A 24 8.45 -2.92 2.40
C PHE A 24 7.72 -3.57 3.58
N ILE A 25 6.39 -3.44 3.65
CA ILE A 25 5.57 -4.09 4.66
C ILE A 25 5.70 -5.61 4.55
N ASP A 26 5.59 -6.16 3.34
CA ASP A 26 5.76 -7.60 3.11
C ASP A 26 7.17 -8.08 3.50
N GLN A 27 8.21 -7.25 3.28
CA GLN A 27 9.57 -7.55 3.77
C GLN A 27 9.66 -7.64 5.30
N LEU A 28 8.91 -6.84 6.06
CA LEU A 28 8.87 -6.98 7.53
C LEU A 28 8.29 -8.33 7.97
N LYS A 29 7.27 -8.81 7.26
CA LYS A 29 6.68 -10.14 7.51
C LYS A 29 7.67 -11.26 7.22
N GLU A 30 8.38 -11.18 6.11
CA GLU A 30 9.41 -12.17 5.77
C GLU A 30 10.58 -12.11 6.75
N ARG A 31 10.99 -10.90 7.19
CA ARG A 31 12.01 -10.72 8.24
C ARG A 31 11.57 -11.35 9.58
N SER A 32 10.30 -11.19 9.95
CA SER A 32 9.72 -11.87 11.12
C SER A 32 9.87 -13.39 11.03
N LYS A 33 9.44 -13.99 9.91
CA LYS A 33 9.55 -15.45 9.69
C LYS A 33 11.00 -15.94 9.70
N ALA A 34 11.89 -15.25 8.98
CA ALA A 34 13.30 -15.60 8.90
C ALA A 34 13.97 -15.55 10.27
N THR A 35 13.64 -14.55 11.09
CA THR A 35 14.16 -14.42 12.46
C THR A 35 13.69 -15.57 13.35
N ALA A 36 12.42 -15.97 13.26
CA ALA A 36 11.89 -17.11 14.01
C ALA A 36 12.50 -18.45 13.57
N ALA A 37 12.66 -18.66 12.26
CA ALA A 37 13.32 -19.84 11.71
C ALA A 37 14.76 -19.93 12.22
N PHE A 38 15.52 -18.84 12.13
CA PHE A 38 16.88 -18.75 12.66
C PHE A 38 16.95 -19.10 14.15
N ALA A 39 16.02 -18.60 14.97
CA ALA A 39 15.97 -18.93 16.40
C ALA A 39 15.82 -20.44 16.67
N ASN A 40 15.00 -21.12 15.86
CA ASN A 40 14.77 -22.55 15.98
C ASN A 40 15.97 -23.35 15.48
N ASP A 41 16.53 -22.99 14.32
CA ASP A 41 17.69 -23.67 13.73
C ASP A 41 18.93 -23.53 14.61
N LEU A 42 19.15 -22.35 15.19
CA LEU A 42 20.22 -22.11 16.15
C LEU A 42 20.09 -23.02 17.36
N MET A 43 18.88 -23.15 17.92
CA MET A 43 18.65 -24.02 19.06
C MET A 43 18.87 -25.50 18.71
N ALA A 44 18.40 -25.94 17.54
CA ALA A 44 18.57 -27.31 17.07
C ALA A 44 20.06 -27.65 16.89
N LEU A 45 20.83 -26.73 16.29
CA LEU A 45 22.29 -26.86 16.15
C LEU A 45 22.97 -27.03 17.51
N ILE A 46 22.63 -26.19 18.49
CA ILE A 46 23.23 -26.26 19.83
C ILE A 46 22.82 -27.53 20.56
N GLN A 47 21.58 -27.98 20.44
CA GLN A 47 21.15 -29.27 21.02
C GLN A 47 21.92 -30.46 20.46
N GLN A 48 22.27 -30.40 19.16
CA GLN A 48 23.04 -31.46 18.50
C GLN A 48 24.53 -31.41 18.86
N GLU A 49 25.16 -30.25 18.72
CA GLU A 49 26.62 -30.11 18.80
C GLU A 49 27.12 -29.85 20.24
N ALA A 50 26.29 -29.21 21.08
CA ALA A 50 26.67 -28.76 22.42
C ALA A 50 25.50 -28.83 23.42
N PRO A 51 24.94 -30.01 23.70
CA PRO A 51 23.72 -30.17 24.50
C PRO A 51 23.83 -29.57 25.91
N ASN A 52 25.03 -29.55 26.50
CA ASN A 52 25.28 -28.91 27.80
C ASN A 52 25.01 -27.40 27.79
N PHE A 53 25.07 -26.76 26.61
CA PHE A 53 24.80 -25.34 26.42
C PHE A 53 23.34 -25.05 26.01
N ALA A 54 22.56 -26.07 25.68
CA ALA A 54 21.20 -25.92 25.17
C ALA A 54 20.30 -25.11 26.12
N LEU A 55 20.39 -25.35 27.43
CA LEU A 55 19.60 -24.62 28.43
C LEU A 55 19.88 -23.10 28.38
N HIS A 56 21.13 -22.71 28.13
CA HIS A 56 21.52 -21.29 28.05
C HIS A 56 21.05 -20.66 26.74
N PHE A 57 21.17 -21.38 25.62
CA PHE A 57 20.68 -20.89 24.33
C PHE A 57 19.15 -20.78 24.25
N GLY A 58 18.42 -21.38 25.20
CA GLY A 58 16.98 -21.15 25.36
C GLY A 58 16.60 -19.68 25.51
N ILE A 59 17.39 -18.88 26.25
CA ILE A 59 17.14 -17.41 26.34
C ILE A 59 17.38 -16.74 25.00
N LEU A 60 18.51 -17.07 24.34
CA LEU A 60 18.87 -16.47 23.06
C LEU A 60 17.80 -16.75 21.99
N LYS A 61 17.28 -17.98 21.97
CA LYS A 61 16.11 -18.35 21.17
C LYS A 61 14.93 -17.44 21.48
N GLN A 62 14.59 -17.25 22.76
CA GLN A 62 13.47 -16.41 23.16
C GLN A 62 13.65 -14.95 22.70
N LEU A 63 14.84 -14.37 22.86
CA LEU A 63 15.15 -13.01 22.37
C LEU A 63 14.92 -12.86 20.86
N TYR A 64 15.34 -13.85 20.05
CA TYR A 64 15.04 -13.83 18.62
C TYR A 64 13.55 -14.01 18.31
N LEU A 65 12.81 -14.79 19.10
CA LEU A 65 11.35 -14.90 18.96
C LEU A 65 10.64 -13.59 19.33
N ASP A 66 11.12 -12.88 20.35
CA ASP A 66 10.60 -11.57 20.75
C ASP A 66 10.90 -10.52 19.65
N LEU A 67 12.08 -10.60 19.02
CA LEU A 67 12.42 -9.77 17.85
C LEU A 67 11.52 -10.08 16.65
N SER A 68 11.28 -11.37 16.37
CA SER A 68 10.34 -11.80 15.34
C SER A 68 8.92 -11.28 15.58
N ALA A 69 8.45 -11.33 16.84
CA ALA A 69 7.15 -10.80 17.23
C ALA A 69 7.07 -9.28 17.06
N SER A 70 8.15 -8.56 17.36
CA SER A 70 8.25 -7.10 17.17
C SER A 70 8.09 -6.71 15.69
N TYR A 71 8.77 -7.42 14.77
CA TYR A 71 8.57 -7.23 13.33
C TYR A 71 7.13 -7.54 12.88
N LEU A 72 6.51 -8.58 13.43
CA LEU A 72 5.14 -8.96 13.07
C LEU A 72 4.11 -7.91 13.53
N VAL A 73 4.30 -7.34 14.71
CA VAL A 73 3.47 -6.24 15.23
C VAL A 73 3.60 -5.01 14.31
N ALA A 74 4.84 -4.64 13.96
CA ALA A 74 5.09 -3.53 13.05
C ALA A 74 4.46 -3.77 11.66
N TYR A 75 4.53 -4.99 11.13
CA TYR A 75 3.85 -5.37 9.88
C TYR A 75 2.34 -5.10 9.95
N PHE A 76 1.65 -5.53 11.02
CA PHE A 76 0.21 -5.30 11.15
C PHE A 76 -0.15 -3.81 11.30
N ASP A 77 0.64 -3.06 12.06
CA ASP A 77 0.44 -1.60 12.20
C ASP A 77 0.60 -0.90 10.84
N GLN A 78 1.61 -1.28 10.07
CA GLN A 78 1.90 -0.68 8.76
C GLN A 78 0.95 -1.16 7.66
N ILE A 79 0.36 -2.35 7.75
CA ILE A 79 -0.74 -2.76 6.86
C ILE A 79 -1.91 -1.78 6.95
N ARG A 80 -2.25 -1.30 8.16
CA ARG A 80 -3.33 -0.32 8.31
C ARG A 80 -2.99 1.02 7.67
N VAL A 81 -1.72 1.41 7.69
CA VAL A 81 -1.22 2.60 6.97
C VAL A 81 -1.41 2.43 5.46
N PHE A 82 -1.05 1.25 4.94
CA PHE A 82 -1.25 0.92 3.53
C PHE A 82 -2.73 0.96 3.14
N GLU A 83 -3.62 0.39 3.96
CA GLU A 83 -5.08 0.43 3.73
C GLU A 83 -5.60 1.88 3.68
N ASP A 84 -5.20 2.73 4.63
CA ASP A 84 -5.58 4.15 4.66
C ASP A 84 -5.16 4.90 3.38
N MET A 85 -3.96 4.60 2.86
CA MET A 85 -3.46 5.22 1.63
C MET A 85 -4.14 4.63 0.37
N ASN A 86 -4.44 3.34 0.37
CA ASN A 86 -5.16 2.69 -0.72
C ASN A 86 -6.62 3.18 -0.82
N ASP A 87 -7.24 3.51 0.31
CA ASP A 87 -8.56 4.14 0.37
C ASP A 87 -8.59 5.50 -0.34
N ILE A 88 -7.51 6.29 -0.23
CA ILE A 88 -7.36 7.54 -0.99
C ILE A 88 -7.31 7.24 -2.49
N VAL A 89 -6.45 6.32 -2.92
CA VAL A 89 -6.33 5.91 -4.33
C VAL A 89 -7.67 5.47 -4.90
N ALA A 90 -8.42 4.66 -4.16
CA ALA A 90 -9.74 4.18 -4.57
C ALA A 90 -10.72 5.35 -4.81
N ARG A 91 -10.72 6.36 -3.93
CA ARG A 91 -11.63 7.51 -4.03
C ARG A 91 -11.23 8.55 -5.08
N VAL A 92 -9.95 8.62 -5.47
CA VAL A 92 -9.53 9.47 -6.60
C VAL A 92 -10.27 9.10 -7.90
N SER A 93 -10.64 7.82 -8.08
CA SER A 93 -11.41 7.43 -9.27
C SER A 93 -12.78 8.13 -9.36
N VAL A 94 -13.40 8.45 -8.22
CA VAL A 94 -14.68 9.14 -8.15
C VAL A 94 -14.55 10.58 -8.62
N ILE A 95 -13.54 11.30 -8.11
CA ILE A 95 -13.34 12.70 -8.46
C ILE A 95 -13.01 12.85 -9.95
N LYS A 96 -12.17 11.95 -10.48
CA LYS A 96 -11.86 11.90 -11.91
C LYS A 96 -13.09 11.66 -12.78
N ARG A 97 -14.01 10.80 -12.33
CA ARG A 97 -15.26 10.57 -13.05
C ARG A 97 -16.11 11.84 -13.07
N LEU A 98 -16.23 12.53 -11.94
CA LEU A 98 -16.97 13.79 -11.85
C LEU A 98 -16.36 14.86 -12.75
N GLU A 99 -15.03 15.02 -12.74
CA GLU A 99 -14.31 15.94 -13.64
C GLU A 99 -14.59 15.61 -15.11
N GLN A 100 -14.49 14.34 -15.51
CA GLN A 100 -14.79 13.90 -16.88
C GLN A 100 -16.25 14.18 -17.28
N GLU A 101 -17.20 13.96 -16.38
CA GLU A 101 -18.61 14.28 -16.61
C GLU A 101 -18.82 15.80 -16.73
N GLY A 102 -18.12 16.61 -15.93
CA GLY A 102 -18.08 18.06 -16.06
C GLY A 102 -17.53 18.51 -17.41
N THR A 103 -16.42 17.91 -17.88
CA THR A 103 -15.87 18.21 -19.21
C THR A 103 -16.87 17.90 -20.32
N LYS A 104 -17.55 16.74 -20.22
CA LYS A 104 -18.58 16.36 -21.20
C LYS A 104 -19.74 17.35 -21.22
N ALA A 105 -20.25 17.75 -20.06
CA ALA A 105 -21.32 18.74 -19.96
C ALA A 105 -20.89 20.11 -20.53
N PHE A 106 -19.65 20.52 -20.28
CA PHE A 106 -19.08 21.75 -20.82
C PHE A 106 -19.00 21.72 -22.35
N ASN A 107 -18.51 20.62 -22.93
CA ASN A 107 -18.45 20.45 -24.38
C ASN A 107 -19.86 20.45 -25.01
N SER A 108 -20.82 19.77 -24.38
CA SER A 108 -22.23 19.80 -24.80
C SER A 108 -22.80 21.21 -24.79
N TYR A 109 -22.52 22.00 -23.76
CA TYR A 109 -22.92 23.41 -23.69
C TYR A 109 -22.28 24.25 -24.80
N GLN A 110 -20.98 24.08 -25.07
CA GLN A 110 -20.31 24.82 -26.14
C GLN A 110 -20.94 24.53 -27.51
N ILE A 111 -21.20 23.27 -27.82
CA ILE A 111 -21.85 22.84 -29.07
C ILE A 111 -23.25 23.48 -29.18
N ALA A 112 -24.06 23.37 -28.13
CA ALA A 112 -25.41 23.95 -28.10
C ALA A 112 -25.38 25.48 -28.22
N ASN A 113 -24.42 26.15 -27.58
CA ASN A 113 -24.25 27.58 -27.64
C ASN A 113 -23.83 28.05 -29.04
N LYS A 114 -22.89 27.37 -29.71
CA LYS A 114 -22.48 27.67 -31.08
C LYS A 114 -23.68 27.56 -32.04
N LYS A 115 -24.42 26.45 -31.97
CA LYS A 115 -25.65 26.22 -32.76
C LYS A 115 -26.71 27.30 -32.51
N TYR A 116 -26.90 27.72 -31.25
CA TYR A 116 -27.80 28.81 -30.91
C TYR A 116 -27.38 30.14 -31.54
N GLN A 117 -26.08 30.50 -31.52
CA GLN A 117 -25.60 31.74 -32.14
C GLN A 117 -25.80 31.74 -33.66
N GLU A 118 -25.54 30.62 -34.33
CA GLU A 118 -25.76 30.46 -35.77
C GLU A 118 -27.25 30.65 -36.13
N ILE A 119 -28.16 29.98 -35.41
CA ILE A 119 -29.60 30.07 -35.64
C ILE A 119 -30.13 31.47 -35.30
N LYS A 120 -29.63 32.09 -34.22
CA LYS A 120 -29.97 33.47 -33.84
C LYS A 120 -29.60 34.47 -34.94
N SER A 121 -28.45 34.30 -35.59
CA SER A 121 -28.05 35.13 -36.73
C SER A 121 -29.01 34.96 -37.92
N LYS A 122 -29.35 33.71 -38.27
CA LYS A 122 -30.30 33.39 -39.34
C LYS A 122 -31.70 33.96 -39.09
N TYR A 123 -32.21 33.82 -37.87
CA TYR A 123 -33.49 34.38 -37.46
C TYR A 123 -33.52 35.91 -37.56
N LYS A 124 -32.44 36.59 -37.14
CA LYS A 124 -32.31 38.05 -37.31
C LYS A 124 -32.35 38.47 -38.78
N SER A 125 -31.74 37.69 -39.67
CA SER A 125 -31.71 37.99 -41.11
C SER A 125 -33.03 37.66 -41.83
N ALA A 126 -33.77 36.66 -41.35
CA ALA A 126 -35.00 36.19 -41.98
C ALA A 126 -36.01 35.77 -40.90
N GLN A 127 -36.97 36.65 -40.60
CA GLN A 127 -38.00 36.45 -39.57
C GLN A 127 -39.16 35.56 -40.05
N SER A 128 -38.86 34.41 -40.64
CA SER A 128 -39.88 33.44 -41.02
C SER A 128 -40.39 32.65 -39.79
N GLN A 129 -41.60 32.12 -39.88
CA GLN A 129 -42.18 31.27 -38.84
C GLN A 129 -41.37 29.99 -38.63
N GLU A 130 -40.76 29.45 -39.69
CA GLU A 130 -39.84 28.30 -39.59
C GLU A 130 -38.57 28.65 -38.80
N ASN A 131 -37.98 29.82 -39.05
CA ASN A 131 -36.80 30.29 -38.32
C ASN A 131 -37.11 30.59 -36.86
N GLN A 132 -38.33 31.04 -36.54
CA GLN A 132 -38.79 31.20 -35.15
C GLN A 132 -38.78 29.86 -34.40
N ILE A 133 -39.34 28.80 -35.02
CA ILE A 133 -39.38 27.47 -34.40
C ILE A 133 -37.98 26.91 -34.17
N LEU A 134 -37.07 27.09 -35.12
CA LEU A 134 -35.68 26.66 -34.99
C LEU A 134 -34.96 27.44 -33.87
N PHE A 135 -35.19 28.75 -33.77
CA PHE A 135 -34.65 29.58 -32.70
C PHE A 135 -35.10 29.13 -31.32
N ASP A 136 -36.40 28.89 -31.14
CA ASP A 136 -36.95 28.45 -29.85
C ASP A 136 -36.41 27.07 -29.44
N LYS A 137 -36.27 26.14 -30.40
CA LYS A 137 -35.64 24.82 -30.16
C LYS A 137 -34.18 24.95 -29.72
N ALA A 138 -33.39 25.75 -30.44
CA ALA A 138 -31.97 25.94 -30.12
C ALA A 138 -31.77 26.64 -28.77
N ARG A 139 -32.66 27.58 -28.41
CA ARG A 139 -32.66 28.22 -27.09
C ARG A 139 -32.92 27.21 -25.98
N ILE A 140 -33.92 26.33 -26.14
CA ILE A 140 -34.23 25.27 -25.16
C ILE A 140 -33.06 24.28 -25.04
N GLU A 141 -32.45 23.88 -26.16
CA GLU A 141 -31.29 22.97 -26.18
C GLU A 141 -30.09 23.58 -25.44
N ARG A 142 -29.77 24.86 -25.68
CA ARG A 142 -28.74 25.60 -24.94
C ARG A 142 -29.06 25.66 -23.44
N ALA A 143 -30.30 25.96 -23.07
CA ALA A 143 -30.72 26.04 -21.68
C ALA A 143 -30.58 24.68 -20.94
N LYS A 144 -30.96 23.58 -21.59
CA LYS A 144 -30.77 22.22 -21.03
C LYS A 144 -29.30 21.87 -20.83
N ALA A 145 -28.45 22.16 -21.81
CA ALA A 145 -27.01 21.91 -21.69
C ALA A 145 -26.35 22.78 -20.61
N ALA A 146 -26.82 24.03 -20.45
CA ALA A 146 -26.41 24.93 -19.38
C ALA A 146 -26.80 24.41 -18.00
N GLU A 147 -28.03 23.91 -17.85
CA GLU A 147 -28.52 23.32 -16.61
C GLU A 147 -27.70 22.07 -16.22
N GLU A 148 -27.41 21.19 -17.19
CA GLU A 148 -26.57 20.02 -16.95
C GLU A 148 -25.14 20.40 -16.53
N LEU A 149 -24.53 21.38 -17.19
CA LEU A 149 -23.22 21.92 -16.82
C LEU A 149 -23.23 22.49 -15.39
N LEU A 150 -24.25 23.28 -15.04
CA LEU A 150 -24.39 23.86 -13.70
C LEU A 150 -24.54 22.76 -12.64
N ASN A 151 -25.36 21.74 -12.90
CA ASN A 151 -25.55 20.61 -12.01
C ASN A 151 -24.23 19.87 -11.77
N LYS A 152 -23.46 19.60 -12.82
CA LYS A 152 -22.15 18.92 -12.71
C LYS A 152 -21.11 19.77 -12.00
N HIS A 153 -21.09 21.07 -12.26
CA HIS A 153 -20.20 21.97 -11.54
C HIS A 153 -20.51 22.02 -10.04
N ASN A 154 -21.79 22.10 -9.66
CA ASN A 154 -22.20 22.07 -8.25
C ASN A 154 -21.83 20.75 -7.58
N GLU A 155 -22.02 19.61 -8.26
CA GLU A 155 -21.63 18.28 -7.77
C GLU A 155 -20.12 18.22 -7.45
N ILE A 156 -19.27 18.75 -8.34
CA ILE A 156 -17.82 18.85 -8.12
C ILE A 156 -17.51 19.80 -6.95
N LYS A 157 -18.11 20.99 -6.94
CA LYS A 157 -17.90 22.04 -5.92
C LYS A 157 -18.26 21.56 -4.50
N GLU A 158 -19.28 20.70 -4.38
CA GLU A 158 -19.68 20.07 -3.12
C GLU A 158 -18.79 18.88 -2.74
N TYR A 159 -18.35 18.08 -3.72
CA TYR A 159 -17.55 16.88 -3.46
C TYR A 159 -16.09 17.19 -3.14
N GLN A 160 -15.47 18.14 -3.85
CA GLN A 160 -14.04 18.46 -3.74
C GLN A 160 -13.60 18.75 -2.30
N PRO A 161 -14.26 19.64 -1.52
CA PRO A 161 -13.82 19.93 -0.15
C PRO A 161 -13.95 18.72 0.78
N ARG A 162 -14.93 17.85 0.54
CA ARG A 162 -15.12 16.61 1.32
C ARG A 162 -14.02 15.60 1.02
N PHE A 163 -13.61 15.52 -0.24
CA PHE A 163 -12.50 14.69 -0.67
C PHE A 163 -11.17 15.22 -0.11
N ASP A 164 -10.90 16.52 -0.20
CA ASP A 164 -9.68 17.14 0.33
C ASP A 164 -9.55 16.90 1.84
N LYS A 165 -10.63 17.11 2.59
CA LYS A 165 -10.67 16.82 4.03
C LYS A 165 -10.45 15.33 4.32
N PHE A 166 -11.01 14.45 3.50
CA PHE A 166 -10.80 13.00 3.63
C PHE A 166 -9.32 12.64 3.42
N VAL A 167 -8.70 13.17 2.36
CA VAL A 167 -7.27 12.96 2.06
C VAL A 167 -6.42 13.47 3.22
N GLN A 168 -6.64 14.71 3.66
CA GLN A 168 -5.89 15.32 4.75
C GLN A 168 -5.95 14.46 6.03
N ASN A 169 -7.15 14.04 6.43
CA ASN A 169 -7.35 13.24 7.63
C ASN A 169 -6.68 11.86 7.51
N ARG A 170 -6.85 11.17 6.36
CA ARG A 170 -6.29 9.84 6.15
C ARG A 170 -4.78 9.87 6.06
N THR A 171 -4.21 10.80 5.30
CA THR A 171 -2.76 10.96 5.17
C THR A 171 -2.12 11.31 6.52
N SER A 172 -2.71 12.24 7.29
CA SER A 172 -2.20 12.59 8.62
C SER A 172 -2.22 11.40 9.59
N SER A 173 -3.36 10.69 9.67
CA SER A 173 -3.50 9.49 10.52
C SER A 173 -2.53 8.37 10.12
N ALA A 174 -2.40 8.11 8.81
CA ALA A 174 -1.52 7.08 8.27
C ALA A 174 -0.05 7.38 8.59
N TRP A 175 0.42 8.62 8.39
CA TRP A 175 1.79 9.00 8.73
C TRP A 175 2.06 8.95 10.22
N ALA A 176 1.12 9.39 11.05
CA ALA A 176 1.25 9.30 12.51
C ALA A 176 1.40 7.83 12.96
N ARG A 177 0.54 6.94 12.45
CA ARG A 177 0.62 5.50 12.76
C ARG A 177 1.92 4.87 12.26
N PHE A 178 2.35 5.22 11.04
CA PHE A 178 3.61 4.73 10.48
C PHE A 178 4.81 5.14 11.34
N ALA A 179 4.90 6.42 11.69
CA ALA A 179 6.00 6.95 12.50
C ALA A 179 6.06 6.29 13.88
N LEU A 180 4.90 6.16 14.56
CA LEU A 180 4.80 5.48 15.85
C LEU A 180 5.20 4.01 15.77
N SER A 181 4.78 3.31 14.71
CA SER A 181 5.15 1.91 14.46
C SER A 181 6.66 1.77 14.27
N MET A 182 7.28 2.62 13.45
CA MET A 182 8.71 2.60 13.19
C MET A 182 9.54 2.98 14.42
N GLU A 183 9.12 3.99 15.18
CA GLU A 183 9.78 4.40 16.41
C GLU A 183 9.77 3.26 17.43
N LYS A 184 8.60 2.65 17.64
CA LYS A 184 8.44 1.51 18.54
C LYS A 184 9.30 0.34 18.11
N LEU A 185 9.22 -0.06 16.84
CA LEU A 185 10.03 -1.17 16.30
C LEU A 185 11.52 -0.91 16.50
N SER A 186 12.00 0.30 16.20
CA SER A 186 13.42 0.64 16.30
C SER A 186 13.91 0.57 17.76
N LYS A 187 13.08 1.01 18.72
CA LYS A 187 13.39 0.92 20.16
C LYS A 187 13.42 -0.53 20.64
N GLU A 188 12.43 -1.33 20.26
CA GLU A 188 12.35 -2.76 20.60
C GLU A 188 13.52 -3.53 19.98
N GLU A 189 13.81 -3.32 18.69
CA GLU A 189 14.94 -3.95 17.98
C GLU A 189 16.28 -3.59 18.63
N ALA A 190 16.52 -2.32 18.96
CA ALA A 190 17.75 -1.89 19.61
C ALA A 190 17.94 -2.56 20.99
N SER A 191 16.89 -2.58 21.82
CA SER A 191 16.93 -3.19 23.16
C SER A 191 17.24 -4.69 23.05
N ILE A 192 16.53 -5.41 22.19
CA ILE A 192 16.71 -6.86 22.03
C ILE A 192 18.10 -7.18 21.48
N MET A 193 18.61 -6.40 20.53
CA MET A 193 19.96 -6.59 19.98
C MET A 193 21.06 -6.33 21.01
N GLU A 194 20.87 -5.36 21.91
CA GLU A 194 21.78 -5.11 23.03
C GLU A 194 21.81 -6.30 24.00
N GLU A 195 20.65 -6.85 24.33
CA GLU A 195 20.52 -8.05 25.17
C GLU A 195 21.18 -9.28 24.52
N ILE A 196 20.92 -9.52 23.23
CA ILE A 196 21.60 -10.57 22.45
C ILE A 196 23.11 -10.40 22.50
N SER A 197 23.62 -9.17 22.27
CA SER A 197 25.05 -8.87 22.32
C SER A 197 25.63 -9.14 23.71
N SER A 198 24.97 -8.70 24.77
CA SER A 198 25.39 -8.97 26.15
C SER A 198 25.39 -10.46 26.47
N PHE A 199 24.43 -11.22 25.93
CA PHE A 199 24.34 -12.66 26.15
C PHE A 199 25.45 -13.42 25.43
N CYS A 200 25.73 -13.08 24.17
CA CYS A 200 26.84 -13.65 23.40
C CYS A 200 28.20 -13.38 24.06
N LYS A 201 28.42 -12.16 24.58
CA LYS A 201 29.63 -11.84 25.36
C LYS A 201 29.72 -12.70 26.61
N ALA A 202 28.62 -12.87 27.33
CA ALA A 202 28.59 -13.70 28.53
C ALA A 202 28.95 -15.16 28.22
N ILE A 203 28.43 -15.74 27.14
CA ILE A 203 28.80 -17.10 26.71
C ILE A 203 30.30 -17.18 26.41
N ARG A 204 30.82 -16.25 25.61
CA ARG A 204 32.24 -16.20 25.24
C ARG A 204 33.15 -16.11 26.47
N ASP A 205 32.80 -15.25 27.43
CA ASP A 205 33.64 -14.96 28.59
C ASP A 205 33.54 -16.04 29.69
N ASN A 206 32.55 -16.94 29.61
CA ASN A 206 32.31 -17.99 30.62
C ASN A 206 32.25 -19.39 30.01
N LEU A 207 33.02 -19.65 28.95
CA LEU A 207 33.08 -20.95 28.26
C LEU A 207 33.39 -22.11 29.21
N ASP A 208 34.30 -21.90 30.17
CA ASP A 208 34.74 -22.94 31.12
C ASP A 208 33.79 -23.13 32.31
N ASN A 209 32.86 -22.19 32.54
CA ASN A 209 31.94 -22.23 33.67
C ASN A 209 30.52 -21.76 33.28
N PRO A 210 29.78 -22.61 32.53
CA PRO A 210 28.46 -22.26 32.01
C PRO A 210 27.40 -22.06 33.09
N GLU A 211 27.59 -22.60 34.31
CA GLU A 211 26.65 -22.41 35.42
C GLU A 211 26.46 -20.93 35.81
N ILE A 212 27.48 -20.10 35.59
CA ILE A 212 27.41 -18.64 35.81
C ILE A 212 26.31 -18.01 34.94
N LEU A 213 26.05 -18.57 33.75
CA LEU A 213 25.01 -18.09 32.84
C LEU A 213 23.59 -18.36 33.37
N LEU A 214 23.38 -19.33 34.26
CA LEU A 214 22.06 -19.62 34.86
C LEU A 214 21.53 -18.46 35.70
N SER A 215 22.43 -17.67 36.30
CA SER A 215 22.04 -16.48 37.06
C SER A 215 21.36 -15.44 36.16
N LYS A 216 21.87 -15.25 34.93
CA LYS A 216 21.26 -14.37 33.92
C LYS A 216 19.93 -14.92 33.39
N VAL A 217 19.81 -16.25 33.25
CA VAL A 217 18.53 -16.91 32.90
C VAL A 217 17.44 -16.56 33.91
N ARG A 218 17.76 -16.66 35.21
CA ARG A 218 16.80 -16.34 36.27
C ARG A 218 16.39 -14.86 36.24
N GLN A 219 17.36 -13.95 36.15
CA GLN A 219 17.10 -12.51 36.07
C GLN A 219 16.23 -12.14 34.86
N TYR A 220 16.48 -12.74 33.70
CA TYR A 220 15.67 -12.50 32.50
C TYR A 220 14.22 -12.99 32.69
N ASN A 221 14.03 -14.20 33.22
CA ASN A 221 12.70 -14.75 33.48
C ASN A 221 11.92 -13.94 34.53
N GLU A 222 12.61 -13.41 35.54
CA GLU A 222 12.03 -12.49 36.52
C GLU A 222 11.61 -11.16 35.86
N SER A 223 12.39 -10.64 34.92
CA SER A 223 12.03 -9.41 34.19
C SER A 223 10.81 -9.59 33.27
N LEU A 224 10.68 -10.77 32.64
CA LEU A 224 9.52 -11.15 31.82
C LEU A 224 8.24 -11.21 32.65
N THR A 225 8.31 -11.72 33.88
CA THR A 225 7.15 -11.84 34.77
C THR A 225 6.76 -10.50 35.41
N ALA A 226 7.74 -9.62 35.69
CA ALA A 226 7.48 -8.28 36.23
C ALA A 226 6.78 -7.35 35.22
N ASN A 227 7.09 -7.47 33.93
CA ASN A 227 6.48 -6.67 32.86
C ASN A 227 5.05 -7.10 32.47
N GLN A 228 4.51 -8.16 33.06
CA GLN A 228 3.10 -8.58 32.91
C GLN A 228 2.14 -7.95 33.95
N GLY A 229 2.57 -6.91 34.67
CA GLY A 229 1.70 -6.14 35.57
C GLY A 229 0.44 -5.61 34.86
N PRO A 230 -0.66 -5.37 35.60
CA PRO A 230 -1.92 -4.95 35.00
C PRO A 230 -1.71 -3.67 34.20
N ASN A 231 -1.91 -3.75 32.88
CA ASN A 231 -1.90 -2.62 31.96
C ASN A 231 -2.96 -1.59 32.38
N THR A 232 -2.63 -0.71 33.31
CA THR A 232 -3.38 0.51 33.54
C THR A 232 -2.99 1.50 32.46
N PHE A 233 -3.62 1.36 31.30
CA PHE A 233 -3.73 2.46 30.35
C PHE A 233 -4.44 3.61 31.09
N THR A 234 -3.67 4.61 31.53
CA THR A 234 -4.24 5.89 31.92
C THR A 234 -4.95 6.44 30.71
N LYS A 235 -6.29 6.45 30.75
CA LYS A 235 -7.14 7.20 29.82
C LYS A 235 -6.67 8.65 29.85
N SER A 236 -5.96 9.07 28.81
CA SER A 236 -5.94 10.47 28.43
C SER A 236 -7.32 10.78 27.87
N ASP A 237 -8.04 11.70 28.53
CA ASP A 237 -9.29 12.26 28.05
C ASP A 237 -9.03 13.01 26.73
N ASP A 238 -9.11 12.30 25.61
CA ASP A 238 -9.34 12.94 24.31
C ASP A 238 -10.36 12.14 23.52
N LYS A 239 -11.41 12.84 23.07
CA LYS A 239 -12.59 12.27 22.43
C LYS A 239 -12.27 11.97 20.97
N GLY A 240 -11.64 10.83 20.73
CA GLY A 240 -11.48 10.25 19.40
C GLY A 240 -11.87 8.78 19.43
N GLU A 241 -13.01 8.45 18.84
CA GLU A 241 -13.48 7.08 18.59
C GLU A 241 -12.42 6.32 17.76
N VAL A 242 -11.69 5.41 18.40
CA VAL A 242 -10.82 4.44 17.72
C VAL A 242 -11.13 3.06 18.29
N ASP A 243 -11.55 2.17 17.39
CA ASP A 243 -11.96 0.81 17.68
C ASP A 243 -10.91 0.00 18.45
N GLN A 244 -11.40 -0.70 19.47
CA GLN A 244 -10.62 -1.60 20.32
C GLN A 244 -10.13 -2.81 19.53
N ILE A 245 -8.83 -2.87 19.21
CA ILE A 245 -8.17 -4.13 18.87
C ILE A 245 -7.58 -4.72 20.15
N SER A 246 -8.23 -5.79 20.59
CA SER A 246 -7.94 -6.58 21.79
C SER A 246 -6.54 -7.20 21.76
N THR A 247 -5.86 -7.12 22.90
CA THR A 247 -4.52 -7.65 23.16
C THR A 247 -4.59 -9.17 23.39
N GLN A 248 -4.52 -9.96 22.32
CA GLN A 248 -4.23 -11.40 22.37
C GLN A 248 -2.80 -11.64 21.88
N LYS A 249 -1.78 -11.34 22.70
CA LYS A 249 -0.37 -11.41 22.28
C LYS A 249 0.40 -12.65 22.75
N VAL A 250 -0.14 -13.51 23.60
CA VAL A 250 0.63 -14.63 24.17
C VAL A 250 0.23 -15.99 23.56
N ASP A 251 -1.07 -16.27 23.38
CA ASP A 251 -1.53 -17.58 22.87
C ASP A 251 -1.44 -17.74 21.33
N GLN A 252 -1.16 -16.68 20.57
CA GLN A 252 -1.08 -16.75 19.11
C GLN A 252 0.32 -17.14 18.60
N ASN A 253 1.37 -16.94 19.39
CA ASN A 253 2.75 -17.27 18.99
C ASN A 253 2.98 -18.78 18.85
N GLU A 254 2.33 -19.62 19.66
CA GLU A 254 2.38 -21.09 19.47
C GLU A 254 1.51 -21.57 18.29
N LYS A 255 0.37 -20.92 18.02
CA LYS A 255 -0.56 -21.32 16.95
C LYS A 255 -0.11 -20.91 15.54
N ILE A 256 0.62 -19.81 15.40
CA ILE A 256 1.12 -19.36 14.08
C ILE A 256 2.32 -20.21 13.64
N VAL A 257 3.18 -20.66 14.57
CA VAL A 257 4.32 -21.53 14.26
C VAL A 257 3.88 -22.96 13.95
N ALA A 258 2.84 -23.50 14.61
CA ALA A 258 2.36 -24.86 14.39
C ALA A 258 1.64 -25.09 13.04
N ASN A 259 1.24 -24.03 12.33
CA ASN A 259 0.49 -24.13 11.06
C ASN A 259 1.34 -23.96 9.80
N VAL A 260 2.63 -23.63 9.91
CA VAL A 260 3.54 -23.53 8.75
C VAL A 260 4.04 -24.90 8.28
N ASP A 261 3.91 -25.95 9.10
CA ASP A 261 4.57 -27.25 8.89
C ASP A 261 3.61 -28.40 8.47
N LYS A 262 2.42 -28.07 7.97
CA LYS A 262 1.45 -29.07 7.48
C LYS A 262 1.06 -28.84 6.02
N SER A 263 2.02 -29.00 5.12
CA SER A 263 1.73 -29.39 3.74
C SER A 263 2.23 -30.81 3.51
N GLU A 264 1.35 -31.80 3.75
CA GLU A 264 1.58 -33.18 3.36
C GLU A 264 1.72 -33.33 1.83
N PRO A 265 2.63 -34.18 1.33
CA PRO A 265 2.75 -34.46 -0.08
C PRO A 265 1.64 -35.42 -0.56
N ASN A 266 1.06 -35.05 -1.68
CA ASN A 266 -0.03 -35.70 -2.38
C ASN A 266 0.35 -37.13 -2.82
N LYS A 267 -0.36 -38.14 -2.31
CA LYS A 267 -0.22 -39.56 -2.70
C LYS A 267 -0.71 -39.76 -4.15
N ARG A 268 0.22 -40.00 -5.09
CA ARG A 268 -0.10 -40.64 -6.38
C ARG A 268 0.33 -42.10 -6.39
N LYS A 269 -0.68 -42.97 -6.49
CA LYS A 269 -0.56 -44.40 -6.84
C LYS A 269 0.10 -44.57 -8.21
N LYS A 270 1.04 -45.51 -8.33
CA LYS A 270 1.15 -46.43 -9.49
C LYS A 270 1.95 -47.68 -9.12
N SER A 271 1.61 -48.74 -9.84
CA SER A 271 1.77 -50.17 -9.58
C SER A 271 3.10 -50.79 -10.05
N HIS A 272 3.46 -51.90 -9.39
CA HIS A 272 4.32 -53.05 -9.74
C HIS A 272 5.37 -52.96 -10.85
N THR A 273 6.60 -53.40 -10.54
CA THR A 273 7.27 -54.59 -11.14
C THR A 273 8.51 -55.01 -10.31
N LYS A 274 8.75 -56.32 -10.19
CA LYS A 274 9.89 -57.00 -9.53
C LYS A 274 11.20 -56.82 -10.32
N GLN A 275 12.35 -56.74 -9.65
CA GLN A 275 13.44 -57.75 -9.67
C GLN A 275 14.78 -57.24 -9.06
N THR A 276 15.27 -58.01 -8.09
CA THR A 276 16.66 -58.49 -7.84
C THR A 276 17.91 -57.57 -7.82
N SER A 277 18.69 -57.78 -6.74
CA SER A 277 20.15 -57.99 -6.69
C SER A 277 21.01 -56.95 -5.96
N LYS A 278 21.73 -57.50 -4.96
CA LYS A 278 22.93 -57.04 -4.25
C LYS A 278 23.92 -56.23 -5.12
N ASN A 279 24.45 -55.12 -4.60
CA ASN A 279 25.84 -55.06 -4.14
C ASN A 279 26.18 -53.74 -3.43
N THR A 280 27.20 -53.89 -2.58
CA THR A 280 27.95 -52.96 -1.75
C THR A 280 28.46 -51.71 -2.49
N GLU A 281 28.40 -50.52 -1.85
CA GLU A 281 29.51 -49.57 -1.90
C GLU A 281 29.40 -48.45 -0.85
N GLN A 282 30.58 -48.07 -0.34
CA GLN A 282 30.83 -47.02 0.64
C GLN A 282 30.65 -45.63 0.02
N HIS A 283 30.00 -44.71 0.72
CA HIS A 283 30.00 -43.29 0.36
C HIS A 283 30.57 -42.42 1.49
N LYS A 284 31.68 -41.76 1.20
CA LYS A 284 32.13 -40.51 1.84
C LYS A 284 31.18 -39.36 1.45
N PRO A 285 30.95 -38.36 2.31
CA PRO A 285 30.17 -37.18 1.94
C PRO A 285 30.99 -36.20 1.10
N LYS A 286 30.36 -35.62 0.08
CA LYS A 286 30.80 -34.42 -0.65
C LYS A 286 30.18 -33.20 0.03
N THR A 287 31.00 -32.21 0.35
CA THR A 287 30.59 -30.83 0.68
C THR A 287 31.15 -29.91 -0.39
N ASN A 288 30.28 -29.23 -1.14
CA ASN A 288 30.46 -27.89 -1.71
C ASN A 288 29.20 -27.55 -2.52
N PHE A 289 28.30 -26.76 -1.92
CA PHE A 289 27.32 -25.97 -2.65
C PHE A 289 27.76 -24.52 -2.55
N GLN A 290 28.34 -23.99 -3.64
CA GLN A 290 28.35 -22.55 -3.90
C GLN A 290 27.02 -22.23 -4.57
N ILE A 291 26.24 -21.35 -3.95
CA ILE A 291 25.09 -20.71 -4.59
C ILE A 291 25.61 -19.35 -5.06
N GLU A 292 25.93 -19.24 -6.35
CA GLU A 292 26.03 -17.94 -7.01
C GLU A 292 24.60 -17.48 -7.32
N ILE A 293 24.19 -16.39 -6.68
CA ILE A 293 22.95 -15.69 -7.03
C ILE A 293 23.36 -14.63 -8.05
N GLU A 294 23.13 -14.94 -9.32
CA GLU A 294 23.21 -13.98 -10.42
C GLU A 294 21.95 -13.09 -10.34
N VAL A 295 22.12 -11.84 -9.93
CA VAL A 295 21.04 -10.85 -9.90
C VAL A 295 21.00 -10.16 -11.26
N ASP A 296 19.90 -10.37 -11.99
CA ASP A 296 19.66 -9.76 -13.29
C ASP A 296 19.38 -8.25 -13.14
N GLU A 297 20.39 -7.42 -13.47
CA GLU A 297 20.33 -5.95 -13.44
C GLU A 297 19.43 -5.34 -14.53
N SER A 298 18.82 -6.13 -15.43
CA SER A 298 18.01 -5.61 -16.53
C SER A 298 16.64 -5.02 -16.12
N MET A 299 16.23 -5.20 -14.86
CA MET A 299 14.94 -4.71 -14.33
C MET A 299 14.98 -3.23 -13.84
N LEU A 300 16.13 -2.54 -13.92
CA LEU A 300 16.32 -1.19 -13.36
C LEU A 300 16.38 -0.04 -14.37
N SER A 301 16.08 -0.25 -15.65
CA SER A 301 16.11 0.85 -16.64
C SER A 301 14.71 1.41 -16.96
N PRO A 302 14.45 2.72 -16.77
CA PRO A 302 13.22 3.36 -17.23
C PRO A 302 13.20 3.50 -18.76
N PRO A 303 12.03 3.40 -19.42
CA PRO A 303 11.95 3.45 -20.88
C PRO A 303 12.24 4.85 -21.42
N VAL A 304 13.12 4.89 -22.41
CA VAL A 304 13.52 6.06 -23.21
C VAL A 304 12.32 6.57 -24.02
N SER A 305 12.04 7.87 -23.92
CA SER A 305 11.02 8.56 -24.71
C SER A 305 11.51 8.80 -26.14
N GLY A 306 10.96 8.05 -27.10
CA GLY A 306 11.15 8.29 -28.53
C GLY A 306 10.10 9.26 -29.08
N SER A 307 10.57 10.33 -29.71
CA SER A 307 9.80 11.34 -30.43
C SER A 307 9.44 10.87 -31.84
N TYR A 308 8.17 10.97 -32.24
CA TYR A 308 7.76 10.94 -33.64
C TYR A 308 7.01 12.22 -33.98
N SER A 309 7.57 12.98 -34.94
CA SER A 309 6.95 14.13 -35.60
C SER A 309 5.83 13.67 -36.54
N SER A 310 4.74 14.43 -36.51
CA SER A 310 3.65 14.44 -37.48
C SER A 310 4.00 15.32 -38.68
N ASP A 311 3.61 14.92 -39.88
CA ASP A 311 3.29 15.83 -40.97
C ASP A 311 2.12 15.24 -41.76
N ASN A 312 0.97 15.92 -41.74
CA ASN A 312 0.07 16.03 -42.89
C ASN A 312 -0.98 17.10 -42.62
N GLU A 313 -0.89 18.14 -43.46
CA GLU A 313 -1.83 19.25 -43.58
C GLU A 313 -3.14 18.77 -44.21
N ASN A 314 -4.26 19.03 -43.55
CA ASN A 314 -5.58 19.18 -44.16
C ASN A 314 -6.43 20.05 -43.23
N ASP A 315 -7.02 21.10 -43.79
CA ASP A 315 -8.01 21.98 -43.15
C ASP A 315 -9.27 21.19 -42.81
N ASP A 316 -9.29 20.57 -41.64
CA ASP A 316 -10.44 19.96 -41.01
C ASP A 316 -10.56 20.53 -39.59
N TYR A 317 -11.77 20.88 -39.19
CA TYR A 317 -12.11 21.36 -37.84
C TYR A 317 -11.55 20.39 -36.78
N ASP A 318 -10.45 20.79 -36.11
CA ASP A 318 -9.75 19.96 -35.12
C ASP A 318 -10.54 19.95 -33.79
N PRO A 319 -11.14 18.82 -33.38
CA PRO A 319 -11.77 18.71 -32.07
C PRO A 319 -10.77 18.82 -30.90
N ASP A 320 -9.45 18.86 -31.17
CA ASP A 320 -8.40 19.08 -30.18
C ASP A 320 -8.03 20.56 -29.97
N ASP A 321 -8.64 21.49 -30.72
CA ASP A 321 -8.48 22.94 -30.53
C ASP A 321 -9.44 23.52 -29.46
N VAL A 322 -10.04 22.65 -28.65
CA VAL A 322 -10.76 23.07 -27.44
C VAL A 322 -9.73 23.47 -26.40
N PRO A 323 -9.70 24.75 -25.95
CA PRO A 323 -8.76 25.18 -24.93
C PRO A 323 -8.89 24.25 -23.71
N ASN A 324 -7.73 23.80 -23.21
CA ASN A 324 -7.61 22.98 -22.01
C ASN A 324 -8.03 23.82 -20.81
N ILE A 325 -9.34 23.95 -20.61
CA ILE A 325 -9.94 24.78 -19.57
C ILE A 325 -10.01 23.92 -18.32
N ASP A 326 -9.26 24.34 -17.32
CA ASP A 326 -9.40 23.85 -15.96
C ASP A 326 -10.82 24.20 -15.48
N ILE A 327 -11.66 23.16 -15.42
CA ILE A 327 -13.07 23.25 -15.02
C ILE A 327 -13.21 23.79 -13.59
N ASN A 328 -12.15 23.65 -12.78
CA ASN A 328 -12.07 24.19 -11.42
C ASN A 328 -11.86 25.71 -11.40
N ASN A 329 -11.49 26.31 -12.53
CA ASN A 329 -11.28 27.75 -12.72
C ASN A 329 -12.37 28.41 -13.60
N ILE A 330 -13.50 27.72 -13.86
CA ILE A 330 -14.67 28.39 -14.42
C ILE A 330 -15.18 29.37 -13.36
N ASP A 331 -14.88 30.65 -13.56
CA ASP A 331 -15.30 31.75 -12.69
C ASP A 331 -16.83 31.71 -12.48
N ASP A 332 -17.27 31.87 -11.22
CA ASP A 332 -18.68 32.00 -10.86
C ASP A 332 -19.37 33.12 -11.68
N SER A 333 -18.60 34.09 -12.22
CA SER A 333 -19.09 35.09 -13.17
C SER A 333 -19.59 34.50 -14.50
N PHE A 334 -18.90 33.50 -15.06
CA PHE A 334 -19.30 32.81 -16.30
C PHE A 334 -20.59 32.01 -16.07
N LEU A 335 -20.72 31.35 -14.93
CA LEU A 335 -21.92 30.60 -14.56
C LEU A 335 -23.12 31.54 -14.30
N LYS A 336 -22.89 32.70 -13.66
CA LYS A 336 -23.92 33.74 -13.51
C LYS A 336 -24.37 34.32 -14.86
N ASP A 337 -23.47 34.43 -15.82
CA ASP A 337 -23.76 34.86 -17.19
C ASP A 337 -24.57 33.84 -17.99
N ILE A 338 -24.44 32.55 -17.66
CA ILE A 338 -25.25 31.47 -18.23
C ILE A 338 -26.68 31.50 -17.67
N VAL A 339 -26.84 31.72 -16.36
CA VAL A 339 -28.16 31.72 -15.70
C VAL A 339 -28.97 32.98 -16.00
N SER A 340 -28.31 34.09 -16.33
CA SER A 340 -28.97 35.39 -16.61
C SER A 340 -29.41 35.60 -18.07
N LYS A 341 -29.08 34.69 -19.00
CA LYS A 341 -29.32 34.84 -20.47
C LYS A 341 -30.01 33.63 -21.10
#